data_AF-A0A2D8LQM4-F1
#
_entry.id   AF-A0A2D8LQM4-F1
#
_cell.length_a   1.000
_cell.length_b   1.000
_cell.length_c   1.000
_cell.angle_alpha   90.00
_cell.angle_beta   90.00
_cell.angle_gamma   90.00
#
_symmetry.space_group_name_H-M   'P 1'
#
loop_
_entity.id
_entity.type
_entity.pdbx_description
1 polymer ?
#
loop_
_entity_poly.entity_id
_entity_poly.type
_entity_poly.pdbx_seq_one_letter_code
_entity_poly.pdbx_strand_id
1 'polypeptide(L)' 'GAFGHSVGKSLGFVFVTPEYEAPGSTFEIQMLGVRRRATVLAEPAYDPTNEAIRA' A
#
# COMPACT_ATOMS: atom_id res chain seq x y z
N GLY A 1 2.23 4.65 8.83
CA GLY A 1 1.26 4.65 7.72
C GLY A 1 0.24 5.75 7.92
N ALA A 2 -0.53 6.07 6.90
CA ALA A 2 -1.60 7.07 6.91
C ALA A 2 -2.78 6.59 6.05
N PHE A 3 -3.96 7.20 6.21
CA PHE A 3 -5.11 6.91 5.36
C PHE A 3 -5.05 7.74 4.08
N GLY A 4 -4.99 7.07 2.92
CA GLY A 4 -5.04 7.71 1.61
C GLY A 4 -6.48 7.96 1.21
N HIS A 5 -6.98 9.17 1.43
CA HIS A 5 -8.38 9.53 1.14
C HIS A 5 -8.75 9.34 -0.35
N SER A 6 -7.85 9.67 -1.28
CA SER A 6 -8.09 9.51 -2.72
C SER A 6 -8.24 8.04 -3.17
N VAL A 7 -7.68 7.10 -2.39
CA VAL A 7 -7.72 5.66 -2.71
C VAL A 7 -8.60 4.87 -1.75
N GLY A 8 -9.12 5.50 -0.69
CA GLY A 8 -9.98 4.88 0.33
C GLY A 8 -9.31 3.79 1.15
N LYS A 9 -7.98 3.79 1.29
CA LYS A 9 -7.20 2.71 1.92
C LYS A 9 -6.10 3.25 2.83
N SER A 10 -5.75 2.45 3.85
CA SER A 10 -4.54 2.68 4.64
C SER A 10 -3.29 2.35 3.81
N LEU A 11 -2.34 3.27 3.77
CA LEU A 11 -1.06 3.14 3.07
C LEU A 11 0.10 3.26 4.07
N GLY A 12 1.21 2.61 3.78
CA GLY A 12 2.41 2.75 4.59
C GLY A 12 3.63 2.11 3.95
N PHE A 13 4.79 2.67 4.25
CA PHE A 13 6.08 2.02 3.99
C PHE A 13 6.40 1.09 5.15
N VAL A 14 6.80 -0.13 4.83
CA VAL A 14 7.10 -1.20 5.78
C VAL A 14 8.36 -1.92 5.35
N PHE A 15 9.16 -2.36 6.33
CA PHE A 15 10.23 -3.30 6.08
C PHE A 15 9.69 -4.72 6.17
N VAL A 16 10.09 -5.56 5.22
CA VAL A 16 9.69 -6.96 5.13
C VAL A 16 10.91 -7.84 4.92
N THR A 17 10.77 -9.12 5.21
CA THR A 17 11.73 -10.14 4.77
C THR A 17 11.70 -10.25 3.24
N PRO A 18 12.82 -10.63 2.58
CA PRO A 18 12.90 -10.69 1.11
C PRO A 18 11.82 -11.57 0.46
N GLU A 19 11.34 -12.60 1.16
CA GLU A 19 10.24 -13.47 0.73
C GLU A 19 8.91 -12.73 0.44
N TYR A 20 8.71 -11.51 0.99
CA TYR A 20 7.51 -10.69 0.75
C TYR A 20 7.80 -9.41 -0.05
N GLU A 21 8.99 -9.23 -0.62
CA GLU A 21 9.36 -7.97 -1.28
C GLU A 21 8.66 -7.75 -2.63
N ALA A 22 8.30 -8.85 -3.31
CA ALA A 22 7.77 -8.78 -4.66
C ALA A 22 6.40 -8.08 -4.70
N PRO A 23 6.13 -7.22 -5.71
CA PRO A 23 4.81 -6.64 -5.89
C PRO A 23 3.71 -7.72 -5.97
N GLY A 24 2.57 -7.45 -5.33
CA GLY A 24 1.48 -8.42 -5.19
C GLY A 24 1.63 -9.39 -4.01
N SER A 25 2.81 -9.45 -3.36
CA SER A 25 2.98 -10.22 -2.11
C SER A 25 2.01 -9.75 -1.05
N THR A 26 1.47 -10.69 -0.27
CA THR A 26 0.51 -10.39 0.80
C THR A 26 0.95 -10.96 2.13
N PHE A 27 0.72 -10.20 3.20
CA PHE A 27 0.98 -10.61 4.58
C PHE A 27 0.01 -9.92 5.53
N GLU A 28 -0.10 -10.41 6.75
CA GLU A 28 -0.91 -9.76 7.78
C GLU A 28 -0.08 -8.73 8.54
N ILE A 29 -0.66 -7.54 8.74
CA ILE A 29 -0.14 -6.52 9.65
C ILE A 29 -1.14 -6.28 10.78
N GLN A 30 -0.62 -6.10 11.98
CA GLN A 30 -1.45 -5.67 13.10
C GLN A 30 -1.55 -4.15 13.10
N MET A 31 -2.78 -3.64 12.94
CA MET A 31 -3.05 -2.20 12.91
C MET A 31 -4.16 -1.91 13.92
N LEU A 32 -3.84 -1.12 14.95
CA LEU A 32 -4.78 -0.78 16.04
C LEU A 32 -5.46 -2.01 16.65
N GLY A 33 -4.68 -3.06 16.94
CA GLY A 33 -5.19 -4.30 17.55
C GLY A 33 -5.92 -5.26 16.60
N VAL A 34 -6.15 -4.89 15.34
CA VAL A 34 -6.81 -5.74 14.34
C VAL A 34 -5.81 -6.19 13.28
N ARG A 35 -5.79 -7.49 12.98
CA ARG A 35 -5.02 -8.03 11.86
C ARG A 35 -5.69 -7.67 10.54
N ARG A 36 -4.92 -7.10 9.62
CA ARG A 36 -5.36 -6.72 8.29
C ARG A 36 -4.38 -7.27 7.27
N ARG A 37 -4.90 -7.77 6.16
CA ARG A 37 -4.07 -8.16 5.01
C ARG A 37 -3.52 -6.90 4.34
N ALA A 38 -2.21 -6.84 4.18
CA ALA A 38 -1.51 -5.87 3.35
C ALA A 38 -1.08 -6.51 2.03
N THR A 39 -0.91 -5.67 1.00
CA THR A 39 -0.41 -6.06 -0.31
C THR A 39 0.68 -5.10 -0.73
N VAL A 40 1.82 -5.62 -1.19
CA VAL A 40 2.91 -4.80 -1.74
C VAL A 40 2.48 -4.25 -3.09
N LEU A 41 2.57 -2.94 -3.25
CA LEU A 41 2.21 -2.25 -4.49
C LEU A 41 3.42 -2.17 -5.42
N ALA A 42 3.20 -2.37 -6.72
CA ALA A 42 4.22 -2.17 -7.75
C ALA A 42 4.45 -0.69 -8.07
N GLU A 43 3.40 0.12 -7.90
CA GLU A 43 3.30 1.50 -8.36
C GLU A 43 2.69 2.37 -7.25
N PRO A 44 2.78 3.71 -7.36
CA PRO A 44 2.07 4.61 -6.47
C PRO A 44 0.57 4.27 -6.41
N ALA A 45 0.00 4.32 -5.19
CA ALA A 45 -1.42 3.98 -5.01
C ALA A 45 -2.38 4.96 -5.71
N TYR A 46 -1.93 6.19 -5.95
CA TYR A 46 -2.71 7.25 -6.60
C TYR A 46 -1.95 7.80 -7.80
N ASP A 47 -2.66 7.95 -8.91
CA ASP A 47 -2.20 8.56 -10.16
C ASP A 47 -0.82 8.06 -10.66
N PRO A 48 -0.65 6.75 -10.91
CA PRO A 48 0.62 6.19 -11.34
C PRO A 48 1.08 6.72 -12.72
N THR A 49 0.14 7.15 -13.56
CA THR A 49 0.40 7.68 -14.91
C THR A 49 0.51 9.20 -14.97
N ASN A 50 0.32 9.89 -13.83
CA ASN A 50 0.38 11.35 -13.71
C ASN A 50 -0.63 12.08 -14.63
N GLU A 51 -1.84 11.55 -14.74
CA GLU A 51 -2.93 12.07 -15.55
C GLU A 51 -3.69 13.20 -14.84
N ALA A 52 -3.75 13.19 -13.50
CA ALA A 52 -4.56 14.15 -12.75
C ALA A 52 -4.04 15.59 -12.87
N ILE A 53 -2.74 15.78 -13.15
CA ILE A 53 -2.12 17.11 -13.34
C ILE A 53 -2.34 17.64 -14.77
N ARG A 54 -2.81 16.80 -15.70
CA ARG A 54 -3.00 17.14 -17.12
C ARG A 54 -4.44 17.55 -17.48
N ALA A 55 -5.37 17.47 -16.53
CA ALA A 55 -6.80 17.72 -16.72
C ALA A 55 -7.21 19.17 -16.46
#